data_AF-A0A2G5CMX4-F1
#
_entry.id   AF-A0A2G5CMX4-F1
#
_cell.length_a   1.000
_cell.length_b   1.000
_cell.length_c   1.000
_cell.angle_alpha   90.00
_cell.angle_beta   90.00
_cell.angle_gamma   90.00
#
_symmetry.space_group_name_H-M   'P 1'
#
loop_
_entity.id
_entity.type
_entity.pdbx_description
1 polymer ?
#
loop_
_entity_poly.entity_id
_entity_poly.type
_entity_poly.pdbx_seq_one_letter_code
_entity_poly.pdbx_strand_id
1 'polypeptide(L)'
;MKEGVGENSYAKNSSFQKSVLSKAKPFIEETIVELYNRTSPPCLTIADLGCSSGPNSIFVIFELLKAISVVCQKLGRSPLEFQVFLNDLPENDFNTIFKSIPYFFKKFRSENGQEVGPSFVAGVPGSFYNRLFPTKTLNFVHSFYALHWLS
;
A
#
# COMPACT_ATOMS: atom_id res chain seq x y z
N MET A 1 4.92 -5.82 15.03
CA MET A 1 4.42 -4.70 15.89
C MET A 1 3.36 -5.23 16.86
N LYS A 2 2.96 -4.48 17.91
CA LYS A 2 1.93 -4.96 18.86
C LYS A 2 0.57 -5.17 18.17
N GLU A 3 0.07 -6.39 18.26
CA GLU A 3 -1.10 -6.92 17.54
C GLU A 3 -2.45 -6.34 18.01
N GLY A 4 -3.49 -6.60 17.20
CA GLY A 4 -4.87 -6.29 17.53
C GLY A 4 -5.29 -4.83 17.34
N VAL A 5 -6.47 -4.51 17.90
CA VAL A 5 -7.13 -3.20 17.77
C VAL A 5 -7.39 -2.50 19.11
N GLY A 6 -6.88 -3.06 20.22
CA GLY A 6 -7.04 -2.49 21.56
C GLY A 6 -6.21 -1.23 21.79
N GLU A 7 -6.41 -0.56 22.93
CA GLU A 7 -5.78 0.73 23.25
C GLU A 7 -4.25 0.71 23.18
N ASN A 8 -3.62 -0.42 23.50
CA ASN A 8 -2.17 -0.56 23.44
C ASN A 8 -1.66 -1.15 22.10
N SER A 9 -2.53 -1.37 21.12
CA SER A 9 -2.14 -1.91 19.82
C SER A 9 -1.35 -0.90 19.01
N TYR A 10 -0.54 -1.38 18.06
CA TYR A 10 0.12 -0.49 17.11
C TYR A 10 -0.89 0.31 16.29
N ALA A 11 -2.03 -0.29 15.92
CA ALA A 11 -3.09 0.36 15.16
C ALA A 11 -3.62 1.65 15.83
N LYS A 12 -3.56 1.74 17.16
CA LYS A 12 -3.98 2.91 17.94
C LYS A 12 -2.84 3.86 18.33
N ASN A 13 -1.59 3.41 18.26
CA ASN A 13 -0.41 4.15 18.74
C ASN A 13 0.59 4.50 17.63
N SER A 14 0.16 4.49 16.36
CA SER A 14 1.03 4.75 15.20
C SER A 14 0.87 6.17 14.62
N SER A 15 0.48 7.15 15.45
CA SER A 15 0.19 8.54 15.03
C SER A 15 1.43 9.29 14.56
N PHE A 16 2.58 9.05 15.20
CA PHE A 16 3.86 9.64 14.81
C PHE A 16 4.28 9.18 13.41
N GLN A 17 4.27 7.87 13.16
CA GLN A 17 4.55 7.28 11.85
C GLN A 17 3.59 7.84 10.79
N LYS A 18 2.31 7.98 11.13
CA LYS A 18 1.31 8.59 10.23
C LYS A 18 1.65 10.04 9.88
N SER A 19 2.08 10.85 10.87
CA SER A 19 2.46 12.24 10.64
C SER A 19 3.66 12.37 9.69
N VAL A 20 4.69 11.54 9.89
CA VAL A 20 5.87 11.53 9.02
C VAL A 20 5.49 11.07 7.60
N LEU A 21 4.63 10.07 7.50
CA LEU A 21 4.12 9.57 6.22
C LEU A 21 3.33 10.63 5.45
N SER A 22 2.48 11.40 6.14
CA SER A 22 1.75 12.52 5.51
C SER A 22 2.69 13.58 4.94
N LYS A 23 3.88 13.78 5.53
CA LYS A 23 4.90 14.70 4.98
C LYS A 23 5.61 14.10 3.76
N ALA A 24 5.81 12.79 3.73
CA ALA A 24 6.41 12.07 2.60
C ALA A 24 5.44 11.89 1.42
N LYS A 25 4.12 11.94 1.67
CA LYS A 25 3.06 11.68 0.69
C LYS A 25 3.27 12.35 -0.68
N PRO A 26 3.57 13.66 -0.80
CA PRO A 26 3.72 14.29 -2.11
C PRO A 26 4.81 13.65 -2.97
N PHE A 27 5.94 13.27 -2.36
CA PHE A 27 7.03 12.59 -3.05
C PHE A 27 6.65 11.18 -3.51
N ILE A 28 5.89 10.47 -2.68
CA ILE A 28 5.41 9.11 -2.99
C ILE A 28 4.44 9.17 -4.19
N GLU A 29 3.51 10.13 -4.19
CA GLU A 29 2.56 10.35 -5.28
C GLU A 29 3.25 10.76 -6.59
N GLU A 30 4.21 11.69 -6.52
CA GLU A 30 4.98 12.11 -7.69
C GLU A 30 5.73 10.93 -8.32
N THR A 31 6.40 10.11 -7.50
CA THR A 31 7.21 8.98 -7.95
C THR A 31 6.35 7.92 -8.67
N ILE A 32 5.19 7.56 -8.11
CA ILE A 32 4.34 6.53 -8.74
C ILE A 32 3.73 7.04 -10.05
N VAL A 33 3.38 8.33 -10.11
CA VAL A 33 2.83 8.96 -11.32
C VAL A 33 3.89 9.01 -12.43
N GLU A 34 5.11 9.38 -12.11
CA GLU A 34 6.23 9.37 -13.07
C GLU A 34 6.47 7.95 -13.60
N LEU A 35 6.51 6.95 -12.72
CA LEU A 35 6.65 5.55 -13.09
C LEU A 35 5.55 5.11 -14.05
N TYR A 36 4.29 5.40 -13.72
CA TYR A 36 3.14 5.03 -14.54
C TYR A 36 3.17 5.70 -15.91
N ASN A 37 3.52 6.99 -15.99
CA ASN A 37 3.65 7.68 -17.26
C ASN A 37 4.73 7.08 -18.16
N ARG A 38 5.85 6.63 -17.57
CA ARG A 38 6.97 6.01 -18.30
C ARG A 38 6.68 4.60 -18.79
N THR A 39 6.02 3.79 -17.97
CA THR A 39 5.89 2.34 -18.21
C THR A 39 4.51 1.94 -18.71
N SER A 40 3.47 2.68 -18.32
CA SER A 40 2.06 2.45 -18.67
C SER A 40 1.66 0.96 -18.67
N PRO A 41 1.95 0.21 -17.58
CA PRO A 41 1.69 -1.22 -17.55
C PRO A 41 0.18 -1.46 -17.57
N PRO A 42 -0.30 -2.62 -18.05
CA PRO A 42 -1.70 -3.00 -17.98
C PRO A 42 -2.17 -3.37 -16.57
N CYS A 43 -1.22 -3.74 -15.68
CA CYS A 43 -1.44 -3.97 -14.26
C CYS A 43 -0.29 -3.36 -13.47
N LEU A 44 -0.60 -2.55 -12.46
CA LEU A 44 0.39 -1.95 -11.57
C LEU A 44 0.55 -2.80 -10.31
N THR A 45 1.70 -3.42 -10.20
CA THR A 45 2.09 -4.25 -9.06
C THR A 45 2.86 -3.42 -8.03
N ILE A 46 2.35 -3.39 -6.79
CA ILE A 46 2.87 -2.58 -5.69
C ILE A 46 3.15 -3.49 -4.49
N ALA A 47 4.32 -3.36 -3.86
CA ALA A 47 4.60 -4.00 -2.58
C ALA A 47 4.81 -2.96 -1.48
N ASP A 48 4.24 -3.18 -0.30
CA ASP A 48 4.55 -2.47 0.94
C ASP A 48 5.34 -3.38 1.88
N LEU A 49 6.62 -3.09 2.08
CA LEU A 49 7.56 -3.89 2.88
C LEU A 49 7.63 -3.35 4.32
N GLY A 50 7.16 -4.17 5.27
CA GLY A 50 6.96 -3.77 6.67
C GLY A 50 5.61 -3.10 6.90
N CYS A 51 4.53 -3.72 6.44
CA CYS A 51 3.18 -3.15 6.48
C CYS A 51 2.60 -3.03 7.90
N SER A 52 3.19 -3.72 8.88
CA SER A 52 2.69 -3.85 10.25
C SER A 52 1.25 -4.40 10.26
N SER A 53 0.48 -4.13 11.32
CA SER A 53 -0.92 -4.52 11.51
C SER A 53 -1.88 -3.31 11.55
N GLY A 54 -1.35 -2.10 11.40
CA GLY A 54 -2.08 -0.84 11.57
C GLY A 54 -2.65 -0.26 10.26
N PRO A 55 -3.53 0.76 10.36
CA PRO A 55 -4.19 1.35 9.19
C PRO A 55 -3.27 2.14 8.27
N ASN A 56 -2.03 2.43 8.70
CA ASN A 56 -1.09 3.28 7.97
C ASN A 56 -0.70 2.68 6.62
N SER A 57 -0.39 1.39 6.57
CA SER A 57 0.00 0.70 5.32
C SER A 57 -1.10 0.81 4.27
N ILE A 58 -2.31 0.41 4.65
CA ILE A 58 -3.48 0.46 3.78
C ILE A 58 -3.73 1.90 3.32
N PHE A 59 -3.65 2.88 4.22
CA PHE A 59 -3.81 4.29 3.87
C PHE A 59 -2.86 4.74 2.74
N VAL A 60 -1.57 4.39 2.79
CA VAL A 60 -0.62 4.74 1.71
C VAL A 60 -1.03 4.13 0.39
N ILE A 61 -1.36 2.84 0.40
CA ILE A 61 -1.80 2.14 -0.81
C ILE A 61 -2.98 2.87 -1.43
N PHE A 62 -3.98 3.25 -0.65
CA PHE A 62 -5.14 3.97 -1.18
C PHE A 62 -4.80 5.35 -1.76
N GLU A 63 -3.86 6.08 -1.18
CA GLU A 63 -3.38 7.35 -1.74
C GLU A 63 -2.62 7.14 -3.06
N LEU A 64 -1.83 6.06 -3.16
CA LEU A 64 -1.18 5.66 -4.42
C LEU A 64 -2.20 5.34 -5.52
N LEU A 65 -3.20 4.52 -5.20
CA LEU A 65 -4.29 4.17 -6.13
C LEU A 65 -5.04 5.42 -6.60
N LYS A 66 -5.30 6.35 -5.68
CA LYS A 66 -5.95 7.63 -5.97
C LYS A 66 -5.12 8.47 -6.95
N ALA A 67 -3.83 8.64 -6.68
CA ALA A 67 -2.94 9.43 -7.51
C ALA A 67 -2.91 8.90 -8.96
N ILE A 68 -2.83 7.57 -9.12
CA ILE A 68 -2.86 6.94 -10.44
C ILE A 68 -4.22 7.10 -11.13
N SER A 69 -5.32 6.92 -10.40
CA SER A 69 -6.66 7.09 -10.98
C SER A 69 -6.87 8.50 -11.54
N VAL A 70 -6.44 9.54 -10.81
CA VAL A 70 -6.52 10.93 -11.26
C VAL A 70 -5.72 11.14 -12.55
N VAL A 71 -4.56 10.51 -12.67
CA VAL A 71 -3.74 10.60 -13.88
C VAL A 71 -4.37 9.86 -15.04
N CYS A 72 -4.93 8.66 -14.83
CA CYS A 72 -5.66 7.93 -15.87
C CYS A 72 -6.82 8.76 -16.44
N GLN A 73 -7.63 9.36 -15.57
CA GLN A 73 -8.74 10.24 -15.95
C GLN A 73 -8.26 11.43 -16.78
N LYS A 74 -7.24 12.16 -16.30
CA LYS A 74 -6.69 13.32 -17.00
C LYS A 74 -6.14 12.99 -18.39
N LEU A 75 -5.59 11.80 -18.55
CA LEU A 75 -5.01 11.34 -19.81
C LEU A 75 -6.00 10.57 -20.71
N GLY A 76 -7.26 10.41 -20.29
CA GLY A 76 -8.26 9.62 -21.02
C GLY A 76 -7.90 8.13 -21.16
N ARG A 77 -7.11 7.59 -20.23
CA ARG A 77 -6.68 6.19 -20.23
C ARG A 77 -7.73 5.31 -19.56
N SER A 78 -7.80 4.06 -19.98
CA SER A 78 -8.66 3.07 -19.33
C SER A 78 -8.26 2.85 -17.86
N PRO A 79 -9.22 2.48 -16.99
CA PRO A 79 -8.91 2.09 -15.62
C PRO A 79 -7.87 0.96 -15.57
N LEU A 80 -6.95 1.05 -14.61
CA LEU A 80 -5.81 0.15 -14.46
C LEU A 80 -6.09 -0.93 -13.40
N GLU A 81 -5.63 -2.16 -13.63
CA GLU A 81 -5.64 -3.19 -12.59
C GLU A 81 -4.52 -2.95 -11.57
N PHE A 82 -4.82 -3.16 -10.29
CA PHE A 82 -3.83 -3.03 -9.22
C PHE A 82 -3.64 -4.34 -8.50
N GLN A 83 -2.38 -4.74 -8.32
CA GLN A 83 -2.01 -5.87 -7.47
C GLN A 83 -1.12 -5.36 -6.34
N VAL A 84 -1.63 -5.42 -5.12
CA VAL A 84 -0.96 -4.95 -3.92
C VAL A 84 -0.49 -6.14 -3.09
N PHE A 85 0.76 -6.08 -2.66
CA PHE A 85 1.37 -7.04 -1.75
C PHE A 85 1.69 -6.36 -0.43
N LEU A 86 1.12 -6.86 0.66
CA LEU A 86 1.41 -6.42 2.01
C LEU A 86 2.41 -7.40 2.62
N ASN A 87 3.64 -6.97 2.83
CA ASN A 87 4.69 -7.79 3.41
C ASN A 87 4.98 -7.37 4.86
N ASP A 88 5.12 -8.37 5.72
CA ASP A 88 5.71 -8.23 7.05
C ASP A 88 6.25 -9.61 7.49
N LEU A 89 6.82 -9.69 8.69
CA LEU A 89 7.26 -10.94 9.29
C LEU A 89 6.08 -11.91 9.47
N PRO A 90 6.32 -13.24 9.48
CA PRO A 90 5.27 -14.24 9.65
C PRO A 90 4.40 -14.05 10.91
N GLU A 91 4.98 -13.51 11.98
CA GLU A 91 4.32 -13.25 13.26
C GLU A 91 3.44 -12.00 13.26
N ASN A 92 3.40 -11.25 12.16
CA ASN A 92 2.55 -10.08 12.07
C ASN A 92 1.05 -10.43 12.04
N ASP A 93 0.23 -9.56 12.61
CA ASP A 93 -1.22 -9.70 12.63
C ASP A 93 -1.85 -9.28 11.29
N PHE A 94 -1.68 -10.13 10.28
CA PHE A 94 -2.33 -9.98 8.97
C PHE A 94 -3.86 -10.04 9.06
N ASN A 95 -4.41 -10.74 10.05
CA ASN A 95 -5.85 -10.87 10.26
C ASN A 95 -6.51 -9.50 10.49
N THR A 96 -5.89 -8.65 11.33
CA THR A 96 -6.39 -7.30 11.58
C THR A 96 -6.39 -6.45 10.31
N ILE A 97 -5.31 -6.51 9.53
CA ILE A 97 -5.24 -5.79 8.24
C ILE A 97 -6.30 -6.31 7.27
N PHE A 98 -6.40 -7.61 7.04
CA PHE A 98 -7.33 -8.20 6.08
C PHE A 98 -8.79 -7.90 6.41
N LYS A 99 -9.16 -7.88 7.70
CA LYS A 99 -10.51 -7.48 8.14
C LYS A 99 -10.83 -6.02 7.81
N SER A 100 -9.83 -5.15 7.72
CA SER A 100 -10.04 -3.73 7.43
C SER A 100 -10.12 -3.41 5.93
N ILE A 101 -9.55 -4.26 5.06
CA ILE A 101 -9.50 -4.04 3.60
C ILE A 101 -10.86 -3.74 2.97
N PRO A 102 -11.95 -4.50 3.24
CA PRO A 102 -13.27 -4.23 2.64
C PRO A 102 -13.80 -2.83 2.98
N TYR A 103 -13.58 -2.38 4.22
CA TYR A 103 -13.99 -1.05 4.65
C TYR A 103 -13.23 0.04 3.89
N PHE A 104 -11.92 -0.09 3.75
CA PHE A 104 -11.12 0.89 3.01
C PHE A 104 -11.48 0.93 1.52
N PHE A 105 -11.69 -0.22 0.87
CA PHE A 105 -12.15 -0.23 -0.52
C PHE A 105 -13.52 0.40 -0.72
N LYS A 106 -14.46 0.15 0.22
CA LYS A 106 -15.77 0.80 0.20
C LYS A 106 -15.63 2.32 0.31
N LYS A 107 -14.83 2.79 1.28
CA LYS A 107 -14.55 4.22 1.49
C LYS A 107 -13.91 4.86 0.26
N PHE A 108 -12.91 4.21 -0.31
CA PHE A 108 -12.22 4.69 -1.49
C PHE A 108 -13.13 4.83 -2.71
N ARG A 109 -13.98 3.83 -2.98
CA ARG A 109 -14.98 3.92 -4.06
C ARG A 109 -16.01 5.03 -3.83
N SER A 110 -16.42 5.26 -2.58
CA SER A 110 -17.35 6.37 -2.28
C SER A 110 -16.71 7.75 -2.45
N GLU A 111 -15.41 7.89 -2.21
CA GLU A 111 -14.71 9.18 -2.26
C GLU A 111 -14.15 9.51 -3.66
N ASN A 112 -13.90 8.51 -4.51
CA ASN A 112 -13.21 8.69 -5.80
C ASN A 112 -14.01 8.16 -7.01
N GLY A 113 -15.23 7.66 -6.79
CA GLY A 113 -16.09 7.10 -7.85
C GLY A 113 -15.74 5.67 -8.25
N GLN A 114 -16.45 5.16 -9.26
CA GLN A 114 -16.26 3.80 -9.80
C GLN A 114 -15.11 3.69 -10.83
N GLU A 115 -14.42 4.78 -11.13
CA GLU A 115 -13.45 4.84 -12.23
C GLU A 115 -12.08 4.23 -11.89
N VAL A 116 -11.92 3.67 -10.69
CA VAL A 116 -10.70 2.95 -10.32
C VAL A 116 -10.85 1.50 -10.71
N GLY A 117 -9.86 0.99 -11.46
CA GLY A 117 -9.85 -0.40 -11.89
C GLY A 117 -9.77 -1.38 -10.71
N PRO A 118 -9.95 -2.69 -10.98
CA PRO A 118 -9.99 -3.70 -9.95
C PRO A 118 -8.68 -3.71 -9.16
N SER A 119 -8.79 -3.90 -7.85
CA SER A 119 -7.66 -3.91 -6.93
C SER A 119 -7.64 -5.21 -6.14
N PHE A 120 -6.51 -5.91 -6.22
CA PHE A 120 -6.27 -7.19 -5.58
C PHE A 120 -5.23 -7.00 -4.48
N VAL A 121 -5.46 -7.56 -3.30
CA VAL A 121 -4.55 -7.44 -2.16
C VAL A 121 -4.17 -8.83 -1.67
N ALA A 122 -2.87 -9.07 -1.52
CA ALA A 122 -2.31 -10.31 -0.99
C ALA A 122 -1.35 -10.01 0.17
N GLY A 123 -1.30 -10.88 1.17
CA GLY A 123 -0.24 -10.86 2.18
C GLY A 123 0.95 -11.71 1.76
N VAL A 124 2.15 -11.27 2.11
CA VAL A 124 3.41 -11.95 1.82
C VAL A 124 4.22 -12.06 3.12
N PRO A 125 4.04 -13.12 3.91
CA PRO A 125 4.78 -13.31 5.15
C PRO A 125 6.26 -13.64 4.87
N GLY A 126 7.17 -12.93 5.50
CA GLY A 126 8.61 -13.19 5.40
C GLY A 126 9.46 -11.94 5.60
N SER A 127 10.73 -12.15 5.95
CA SER A 127 11.70 -11.06 6.03
C SER A 127 12.00 -10.48 4.66
N PHE A 128 11.88 -9.16 4.50
CA PHE A 128 12.28 -8.44 3.29
C PHE A 128 13.80 -8.37 3.09
N TYR A 129 14.60 -8.87 4.04
CA TYR A 129 16.04 -9.13 3.83
C TYR A 129 16.28 -10.38 2.97
N ASN A 130 15.25 -11.19 2.76
CA ASN A 130 15.27 -12.35 1.87
C ASN A 130 14.45 -12.09 0.60
N ARG A 131 14.55 -13.00 -0.37
CA ARG A 131 13.73 -12.95 -1.57
C ARG A 131 12.27 -13.28 -1.25
N LEU A 132 11.39 -12.30 -1.47
CA LEU A 132 9.94 -12.44 -1.31
C LEU A 132 9.21 -12.64 -2.65
N PHE A 133 9.77 -12.12 -3.74
CA PHE A 133 9.11 -12.09 -5.05
C PHE A 133 10.01 -12.66 -6.16
N PRO A 134 9.43 -13.24 -7.22
CA PRO A 134 10.16 -13.58 -8.43
C PRO A 134 10.76 -12.34 -9.11
N THR A 135 11.69 -12.57 -10.03
CA THR A 135 12.29 -11.49 -10.82
C THR A 135 11.25 -10.82 -11.71
N LYS A 136 11.30 -9.48 -11.82
CA LYS A 136 10.43 -8.66 -12.69
C LYS A 136 8.93 -8.75 -12.37
N THR A 137 8.57 -9.00 -11.11
CA THR A 137 7.18 -9.10 -10.67
C THR A 137 6.60 -7.79 -10.13
N LEU A 138 7.45 -6.87 -9.63
CA LEU A 138 7.01 -5.62 -9.00
C LEU A 138 7.32 -4.40 -9.86
N ASN A 139 6.38 -3.47 -9.98
CA ASN A 139 6.58 -2.17 -10.61
C ASN A 139 7.01 -1.12 -9.58
N PHE A 140 6.37 -1.11 -8.41
CA PHE A 140 6.61 -0.13 -7.36
C PHE A 140 6.80 -0.81 -6.00
N VAL A 141 7.77 -0.32 -5.22
CA VAL A 141 8.04 -0.82 -3.87
C VAL A 141 8.04 0.35 -2.91
N HIS A 142 7.20 0.25 -1.89
CA HIS A 142 7.12 1.16 -0.76
C HIS A 142 7.69 0.46 0.48
N SER A 143 8.43 1.17 1.29
CA SER A 143 8.79 0.74 2.64
C SER A 143 8.91 1.97 3.52
N PHE A 144 8.23 1.96 4.66
CA PHE A 144 8.18 3.11 5.55
C PHE A 144 8.31 2.66 6.99
N TYR A 145 9.28 3.23 7.71
CA TYR A 145 9.56 2.87 9.12
C TYR A 145 9.84 1.38 9.35
N ALA A 146 10.42 0.68 8.37
CA ALA A 146 10.77 -0.73 8.47
C ALA A 146 12.29 -1.00 8.32
N LEU A 147 12.97 -0.28 7.42
CA LEU A 147 14.38 -0.54 7.05
C LEU A 147 15.41 -0.34 8.17
N HIS A 148 15.04 0.28 9.30
CA HIS A 148 15.94 0.49 10.43
C HIS A 148 16.05 -0.75 11.34
N TRP A 149 15.16 -1.73 11.19
CA TRP A 149 15.20 -2.99 11.93
C TRP A 149 16.22 -3.93 11.31
N LEU A 150 17.30 -4.23 12.02
CA LEU A 150 18.32 -5.15 11.53
C LEU A 150 17.78 -6.58 11.36
N SER A 151 18.46 -7.37 10.52
CA SER A 151 18.19 -8.79 10.25
C SER A 151 18.42 -9.70 11.45
#